data_AF-Q6SLG9-F1
#
_entry.id   AF-Q6SLG9-F1
#
_cell.length_a   1.000
_cell.length_b   1.000
_cell.length_c   1.000
_cell.angle_alpha   90.00
_cell.angle_beta   90.00
_cell.angle_gamma   90.00
#
_symmetry.space_group_name_H-M   'P 1'
#
loop_
_entity.id
_entity.type
_entity.pdbx_description
1 polymer ?
#
loop_
_entity_poly.entity_id
_entity_poly.type
_entity_poly.pdbx_seq_one_letter_code
_entity_poly.pdbx_strand_id
1 'polypeptide(L)'
;KNVSTLSNRRFVLCGTQVKAMSIEESSNGSLSVEFRHLQPKEMKSSAGSKGNEGCHMVTEELHSIAFETQICLYGLTIDLETSSLPVVMISNVSQLPNAWASIIWYNVSTNDCQNLVFFNNPPPVTLSQLLEVMSWQFSSYVGRGLNSDQLNMLAEKLTVQSNYSDGHLTWAKFCKEHLPGKPFTFWTWLEAILDLIKKHILPLWIDGYIMGFVSKEKERFLLKDKMPGTFLLRFSESHLGGITFTWVDHSENGEVRFHSVEPY
;
A
#
# COMPACT_ATOMS: atom_id res chain seq x y z
N LYS A 1 1.67 34.64 6.26
CA LYS A 1 0.53 33.74 6.60
C LYS A 1 1.13 32.55 7.35
N ASN A 2 0.70 32.35 8.61
CA ASN A 2 1.32 31.45 9.57
C ASN A 2 1.35 30.01 9.04
N VAL A 3 2.55 29.52 8.71
CA VAL A 3 2.80 28.09 8.58
C VAL A 3 2.80 27.56 10.00
N SER A 4 1.73 26.90 10.41
CA SER A 4 1.74 26.09 11.63
C SER A 4 2.87 25.08 11.47
N THR A 5 3.95 25.24 12.21
CA THR A 5 5.02 24.23 12.30
C THR A 5 4.40 23.01 12.96
N LEU A 6 3.97 22.05 12.13
CA LEU A 6 3.55 20.72 12.56
C LEU A 6 4.70 20.11 13.36
N SER A 7 4.45 19.83 14.64
CA SER A 7 5.41 19.17 15.50
C SER A 7 5.34 17.67 15.25
N ASN A 8 6.10 17.17 14.27
CA ASN A 8 6.26 15.73 14.06
C ASN A 8 6.93 15.09 15.28
N ARG A 9 6.64 13.80 15.51
CA ARG A 9 7.38 13.01 16.50
C ARG A 9 8.86 13.00 16.15
N ARG A 10 9.71 12.91 17.18
CA ARG A 10 11.16 12.86 17.02
C ARG A 10 11.68 11.50 17.45
N PHE A 11 12.65 10.99 16.73
CA PHE A 11 13.22 9.68 16.97
C PHE A 11 14.74 9.78 17.06
N VAL A 12 15.33 8.95 17.92
CA VAL A 12 16.78 8.69 17.96
C VAL A 12 16.99 7.26 17.53
N LEU A 13 17.98 7.02 16.68
CA LEU A 13 18.40 5.67 16.30
C LEU A 13 19.30 5.11 17.40
N CYS A 14 18.82 4.14 18.18
CA CYS A 14 19.65 3.38 19.12
C CYS A 14 20.45 2.29 18.38
N GLY A 15 21.60 1.91 18.93
CA GLY A 15 22.51 0.91 18.36
C GLY A 15 23.85 1.52 17.91
N THR A 16 24.54 0.85 16.99
CA THR A 16 25.82 1.30 16.44
C THR A 16 25.59 2.39 15.39
N GLN A 17 25.61 3.65 15.82
CA GLN A 17 25.36 4.83 14.96
C GLN A 17 26.53 5.19 14.05
N VAL A 18 27.74 4.73 14.36
CA VAL A 18 28.95 4.98 13.58
C VAL A 18 29.58 3.65 13.22
N LYS A 19 29.86 3.45 11.93
CA LYS A 19 30.52 2.25 11.43
C LYS A 19 31.49 2.62 10.31
N ALA A 20 32.66 2.00 10.32
CA ALA A 20 33.66 2.21 9.28
C ALA A 20 33.18 1.57 7.97
N MET A 21 33.35 2.28 6.86
CA MET A 21 33.21 1.68 5.53
C MET A 21 34.37 0.72 5.28
N SER A 22 34.07 -0.43 4.66
CA SER A 22 35.05 -1.45 4.32
C SER A 22 34.79 -2.00 2.91
N ILE A 23 35.82 -2.59 2.32
CA ILE A 23 35.71 -3.31 1.04
C ILE A 23 35.38 -4.79 1.29
N GLU A 24 35.72 -5.32 2.47
CA GLU A 24 35.57 -6.72 2.84
C GLU A 24 34.10 -7.16 2.97
N GLU A 25 33.21 -6.22 3.32
CA GLU A 25 31.78 -6.49 3.48
C GLU A 25 31.02 -6.64 2.15
N SER A 26 31.61 -6.28 1.00
CA SER A 26 30.94 -6.35 -0.30
C SER A 26 31.49 -7.48 -1.18
N SER A 27 30.58 -8.29 -1.75
CA SER A 27 30.94 -9.39 -2.65
C SER A 27 31.53 -8.91 -3.99
N ASN A 28 31.40 -7.62 -4.30
CA ASN A 28 31.84 -6.99 -5.55
C ASN A 28 33.07 -6.09 -5.37
N GLY A 29 33.68 -6.04 -4.17
CA GLY A 29 34.85 -5.21 -3.89
C GLY A 29 34.59 -3.71 -3.88
N SER A 30 33.33 -3.29 -3.70
CA SER A 30 32.96 -1.89 -3.49
C SER A 30 33.20 -1.45 -2.05
N LEU A 31 33.54 -0.18 -1.85
CA LEU A 31 33.54 0.42 -0.53
C LEU A 31 32.09 0.53 -0.04
N SER A 32 31.74 -0.18 1.03
CA SER A 32 30.37 -0.20 1.57
C SER A 32 30.37 -0.17 3.10
N VAL A 33 29.21 0.15 3.67
CA VAL A 33 28.93 0.02 5.09
C VAL A 33 27.53 -0.51 5.28
N GLU A 34 27.39 -1.58 6.07
CA GLU A 34 26.09 -2.13 6.41
C GLU A 34 25.74 -1.84 7.88
N PHE A 35 24.66 -1.09 8.11
CA PHE A 35 24.12 -0.87 9.44
C PHE A 35 23.08 -1.95 9.78
N ARG A 36 23.39 -2.79 10.76
CA ARG A 36 22.46 -3.76 11.34
C ARG A 36 22.07 -3.35 12.76
N HIS A 37 20.91 -3.80 13.22
CA HIS A 37 20.43 -3.59 14.58
C HIS A 37 20.21 -2.11 14.99
N LEU A 38 20.00 -1.22 14.01
CA LEU A 38 19.50 0.12 14.29
C LEU A 38 18.04 0.05 14.74
N GLN A 39 17.74 0.71 15.86
CA GLN A 39 16.40 0.71 16.44
C GLN A 39 15.92 2.14 16.70
N PRO A 40 14.89 2.64 16.00
CA PRO A 40 14.34 3.95 16.30
C PRO A 40 13.64 3.95 17.65
N LYS A 41 13.93 4.95 18.48
CA LYS A 41 13.28 5.20 19.77
C LYS A 41 12.70 6.60 19.80
N GLU A 42 11.41 6.69 20.09
CA GLU A 42 10.72 7.98 20.18
C GLU A 42 11.27 8.81 21.36
N MET A 43 11.60 10.06 21.08
CA MET A 43 11.99 11.04 22.10
C MET A 43 10.75 11.67 22.71
N LYS A 44 10.43 11.31 23.95
CA LYS A 44 9.37 11.99 24.71
C LYS A 44 9.78 13.44 24.97
N SER A 45 8.96 14.39 24.55
CA SER A 45 9.16 15.80 24.90
C SER A 45 8.87 16.02 26.39
N SER A 46 9.81 16.68 27.09
CA SER A 46 9.69 17.04 28.52
C SER A 46 8.90 18.34 28.75
N ALA A 47 8.37 18.96 27.69
CA ALA A 47 7.51 20.13 27.79
C ALA A 47 6.04 19.70 27.72
N GLY A 48 5.32 19.89 28.83
CA GLY A 48 3.89 19.58 28.98
C GLY A 48 2.97 20.46 28.13
N SER A 49 2.99 20.28 26.80
CA SER A 49 1.88 20.70 25.96
C SER A 49 0.90 19.55 25.81
N LYS A 50 -0.11 19.54 26.68
CA LYS A 50 -1.43 19.06 26.26
C LYS A 50 -1.91 20.00 25.16
N GLY A 51 -1.84 19.60 23.89
CA GLY A 51 -2.45 20.37 22.81
C GLY A 51 -1.70 20.36 21.49
N ASN A 52 -1.77 19.24 20.78
CA ASN A 52 -2.28 19.10 19.41
C ASN A 52 -1.88 17.69 18.97
N GLU A 53 -2.83 16.75 19.01
CA GLU A 53 -2.73 15.61 18.12
C GLU A 53 -2.51 16.19 16.72
N GLY A 54 -1.40 15.83 16.07
CA GLY A 54 -1.09 16.36 14.75
C GLY A 54 -2.29 16.18 13.82
N CYS A 55 -2.49 17.13 12.90
CA CYS A 55 -3.54 17.06 11.89
C CYS A 55 -3.44 15.78 11.02
N HIS A 56 -2.27 15.14 11.02
CA HIS A 56 -1.94 13.96 10.23
C HIS A 56 -1.98 12.69 11.07
N MET A 57 -2.44 11.61 10.44
CA MET A 57 -2.31 10.28 11.04
C MET A 57 -0.83 9.96 11.26
N VAL A 58 -0.52 9.21 12.32
CA VAL A 58 0.83 8.73 12.65
C VAL A 58 1.55 8.10 11.46
N THR A 59 0.81 7.48 10.54
CA THR A 59 1.34 6.81 9.34
C THR A 59 1.61 7.74 8.15
N GLU A 60 1.23 9.02 8.25
CA GLU A 60 1.51 10.06 7.25
C GLU A 60 2.73 10.92 7.63
N GLU A 61 3.29 10.71 8.82
CA GLU A 61 4.52 11.37 9.25
C GLU A 61 5.73 10.73 8.57
N LEU A 62 6.40 11.53 7.73
CA LEU A 62 7.60 11.12 7.01
C LEU A 62 8.85 11.60 7.74
N HIS A 63 9.85 10.73 7.78
CA HIS A 63 11.18 10.98 8.33
C HIS A 63 12.25 10.62 7.30
N SER A 64 13.47 11.11 7.48
CA SER A 64 14.64 10.73 6.68
C SER A 64 15.75 10.22 7.59
N ILE A 65 16.54 9.27 7.11
CA ILE A 65 17.77 8.81 7.76
C ILE A 65 18.95 9.38 6.97
N ALA A 66 19.68 10.31 7.58
CA ALA A 66 20.88 10.90 7.01
C ALA A 66 22.12 10.06 7.33
N PHE A 67 23.04 10.00 6.37
CA PHE A 67 24.34 9.35 6.47
C PHE A 67 25.40 10.38 6.13
N GLU A 68 26.32 10.59 7.06
CA GLU A 68 27.38 11.60 6.95
C GLU A 68 28.73 10.92 7.14
N THR A 69 29.72 11.34 6.35
CA THR A 69 31.11 10.91 6.51
C THR A 69 32.05 11.98 5.98
N GLN A 70 33.31 11.90 6.39
CA GLN A 70 34.36 12.80 5.93
C GLN A 70 35.51 11.98 5.37
N ILE A 71 35.94 12.31 4.15
CA ILE A 71 37.08 11.69 3.48
C ILE A 71 38.27 12.65 3.52
N CYS A 72 39.38 12.17 4.08
CA CYS A 72 40.66 12.89 4.11
C CYS A 72 41.68 12.19 3.19
N LEU A 73 41.93 12.73 2.00
CA LEU A 73 42.83 12.14 0.99
C LEU A 73 43.74 13.20 0.39
N TYR A 74 45.05 12.95 0.35
CA TYR A 74 46.06 13.85 -0.25
C TYR A 74 46.02 15.30 0.26
N GLY A 75 45.69 15.50 1.54
CA GLY A 75 45.55 16.83 2.14
C GLY A 75 44.22 17.53 1.82
N LEU A 76 43.31 16.87 1.09
CA LEU A 76 41.93 17.32 0.90
C LEU A 76 41.03 16.72 1.98
N THR A 77 40.09 17.52 2.47
CA THR A 77 39.00 17.11 3.35
C THR A 77 37.69 17.30 2.59
N ILE A 78 36.93 16.23 2.42
CA ILE A 78 35.67 16.22 1.67
C ILE A 78 34.57 15.67 2.59
N ASP A 79 33.57 16.49 2.87
CA ASP A 79 32.36 16.05 3.57
C ASP A 79 31.39 15.42 2.56
N LEU A 80 30.89 14.24 2.88
CA LEU A 80 29.90 13.52 2.09
C LEU A 80 28.65 13.30 2.93
N GLU A 81 27.50 13.62 2.33
CA GLU A 81 26.19 13.43 2.93
C GLU A 81 25.25 12.76 1.93
N THR A 82 24.45 11.82 2.42
CA THR A 82 23.31 11.29 1.67
C THR A 82 22.17 10.95 2.63
N SER A 83 20.99 10.71 2.10
CA SER A 83 19.78 10.45 2.89
C SER A 83 18.96 9.34 2.27
N SER A 84 18.24 8.59 3.10
CA SER A 84 17.25 7.62 2.63
C SER A 84 16.10 8.32 1.89
N LEU A 85 15.32 7.54 1.13
CA LEU A 85 13.95 7.95 0.82
C LEU A 85 13.15 8.11 2.12
N PRO A 86 12.03 8.84 2.10
CA PRO A 86 11.26 9.05 3.31
C PRO A 86 10.71 7.75 3.88
N VAL A 87 10.80 7.62 5.20
CA VAL A 87 10.37 6.46 5.97
C VAL A 87 9.22 6.84 6.90
N VAL A 88 8.32 5.88 7.16
CA VAL A 88 7.24 6.02 8.14
C VAL A 88 7.60 5.25 9.40
N MET A 89 7.55 5.91 10.56
CA MET A 89 7.85 5.31 11.86
C MET A 89 6.57 4.79 12.53
N ILE A 90 6.45 3.47 12.64
CA ILE A 90 5.32 2.79 13.29
C ILE A 90 5.68 2.27 14.69
N SER A 91 4.69 2.23 15.58
CA SER A 91 4.82 1.69 16.93
C SER A 91 4.22 0.29 17.07
N ASN A 92 3.32 -0.10 16.16
CA ASN A 92 2.70 -1.43 16.12
C ASN A 92 2.58 -1.92 14.68
N VAL A 93 2.73 -3.24 14.46
CA VAL A 93 2.56 -3.89 13.15
C VAL A 93 1.16 -3.66 12.57
N SER A 94 0.14 -3.45 13.41
CA SER A 94 -1.22 -3.10 12.94
C SER A 94 -1.27 -1.79 12.13
N GLN A 95 -0.25 -0.93 12.24
CA GLN A 95 -0.14 0.32 11.47
C GLN A 95 0.55 0.11 10.12
N LEU A 96 1.20 -1.03 9.91
CA LEU A 96 1.95 -1.34 8.69
C LEU A 96 1.12 -1.18 7.41
N PRO A 97 -0.16 -1.63 7.34
CA PRO A 97 -0.98 -1.42 6.15
C PRO A 97 -1.10 0.05 5.74
N ASN A 98 -1.42 0.93 6.69
CA ASN A 98 -1.61 2.35 6.40
C ASN A 98 -0.26 3.07 6.15
N ALA A 99 0.80 2.68 6.87
CA ALA A 99 2.14 3.18 6.59
C ALA A 99 2.59 2.80 5.18
N TRP A 100 2.27 1.58 4.72
CA TRP A 100 2.60 1.12 3.38
C TRP A 100 1.83 1.89 2.30
N ALA A 101 0.54 2.19 2.52
CA ALA A 101 -0.19 3.09 1.62
C ALA A 101 0.47 4.45 1.48
N SER A 102 0.99 5.02 2.58
CA SER A 102 1.70 6.30 2.53
C SER A 102 2.99 6.20 1.71
N ILE A 103 3.76 5.13 1.86
CA ILE A 103 4.96 4.89 1.04
C ILE A 103 4.60 4.70 -0.44
N ILE A 104 3.57 3.91 -0.76
CA ILE A 104 3.10 3.75 -2.14
C ILE A 104 2.71 5.10 -2.74
N TRP A 105 1.88 5.88 -2.03
CA TRP A 105 1.39 7.15 -2.54
C TRP A 105 2.53 8.14 -2.76
N TYR A 106 3.48 8.22 -1.82
CA TYR A 106 4.67 9.06 -1.96
C TYR A 106 5.44 8.74 -3.24
N ASN A 107 5.83 7.47 -3.42
CA ASN A 107 6.70 7.05 -4.53
C ASN A 107 6.01 7.07 -5.89
N VAL A 108 4.68 6.91 -5.95
CA VAL A 108 3.93 7.06 -7.20
C VAL A 108 3.73 8.52 -7.59
N SER A 109 3.67 9.42 -6.60
CA SER A 109 3.27 10.81 -6.82
C SER A 109 4.43 11.75 -7.15
N THR A 110 5.64 11.46 -6.71
CA THR A 110 6.76 12.41 -6.81
C THR A 110 8.11 11.71 -6.94
N ASN A 111 9.04 12.39 -7.62
CA ASN A 111 10.46 12.03 -7.67
C ASN A 111 11.30 12.84 -6.65
N ASP A 112 10.68 13.80 -5.94
CA ASP A 112 11.33 14.50 -4.84
C ASP A 112 11.63 13.49 -3.73
N CYS A 113 12.90 13.30 -3.39
CA CYS A 113 13.33 12.33 -2.39
C CYS A 113 13.31 12.86 -0.96
N GLN A 114 13.02 14.15 -0.73
CA GLN A 114 13.15 14.80 0.59
C GLN A 114 11.91 15.61 1.03
N ASN A 115 10.76 15.46 0.37
CA ASN A 115 9.53 16.16 0.75
C ASN A 115 8.86 15.53 1.98
N LEU A 116 9.39 15.80 3.18
CA LEU A 116 8.86 15.25 4.43
C LEU A 116 7.48 15.81 4.84
N VAL A 117 7.01 16.88 4.19
CA VAL A 117 5.70 17.51 4.43
C VAL A 117 4.67 17.14 3.35
N PHE A 118 4.96 16.10 2.56
CA PHE A 118 4.16 15.67 1.41
C PHE A 118 2.67 15.50 1.71
N PHE A 119 2.32 14.92 2.85
CA PHE A 119 0.92 14.66 3.23
C PHE A 119 0.14 15.90 3.70
N ASN A 120 0.77 17.08 3.80
CA ASN A 120 0.06 18.34 4.03
C ASN A 120 -0.85 18.70 2.84
N ASN A 121 -0.43 18.35 1.62
CA ASN A 121 -1.20 18.54 0.40
C ASN A 121 -0.78 17.48 -0.65
N PRO A 122 -1.19 16.22 -0.47
CA PRO A 122 -0.75 15.14 -1.34
C PRO A 122 -1.34 15.34 -2.75
N PRO A 123 -0.50 15.38 -3.79
CA PRO A 123 -0.98 15.55 -5.15
C PRO A 123 -1.82 14.32 -5.57
N PRO A 124 -2.77 14.50 -6.48
CA PRO A 124 -3.48 13.39 -7.08
C PRO A 124 -2.58 12.62 -8.05
N VAL A 125 -2.82 11.32 -8.20
CA VAL A 125 -2.07 10.43 -9.11
C VAL A 125 -2.98 10.00 -10.25
N THR A 126 -2.41 9.65 -11.40
CA THR A 126 -3.23 9.05 -12.45
C THR A 126 -3.68 7.63 -12.06
N LEU A 127 -4.91 7.27 -12.41
CA LEU A 127 -5.45 5.96 -12.09
C LEU A 127 -4.63 4.83 -12.72
N SER A 128 -4.13 5.03 -13.95
CA SER A 128 -3.30 4.05 -14.65
C SER A 128 -2.01 3.73 -13.87
N GLN A 129 -1.29 4.76 -13.40
CA GLN A 129 -0.06 4.57 -12.62
C GLN A 129 -0.34 3.83 -11.32
N LEU A 130 -1.40 4.20 -10.61
CA LEU A 130 -1.76 3.55 -9.37
C LEU A 130 -2.12 2.07 -9.59
N LEU A 131 -2.91 1.76 -10.60
CA LEU A 131 -3.31 0.39 -10.94
C LEU A 131 -2.12 -0.49 -11.31
N GLU A 132 -1.14 0.05 -12.04
CA GLU A 132 0.13 -0.64 -12.32
C GLU A 132 0.86 -0.98 -11.02
N VAL A 133 0.99 -0.01 -10.11
CA VAL A 133 1.63 -0.24 -8.80
C VAL A 133 0.84 -1.24 -7.96
N MET A 134 -0.49 -1.24 -8.01
CA MET A 134 -1.29 -2.29 -7.37
C MET A 134 -0.95 -3.67 -7.93
N SER A 135 -0.82 -3.82 -9.25
CA SER A 135 -0.38 -5.10 -9.85
C SER A 135 1.00 -5.52 -9.34
N TRP A 136 1.94 -4.58 -9.16
CA TRP A 136 3.24 -4.86 -8.54
C TRP A 136 3.12 -5.31 -7.09
N GLN A 137 2.20 -4.74 -6.29
CA GLN A 137 1.95 -5.19 -4.92
C GLN A 137 1.52 -6.66 -4.89
N PHE A 138 0.60 -7.06 -5.78
CA PHE A 138 0.16 -8.45 -5.90
C PHE A 138 1.30 -9.37 -6.36
N SER A 139 2.05 -8.96 -7.39
CA SER A 139 3.18 -9.75 -7.90
C SER A 139 4.26 -9.98 -6.83
N SER A 140 4.64 -8.92 -6.12
CA SER A 140 5.69 -8.98 -5.09
C SER A 140 5.25 -9.76 -3.84
N TYR A 141 4.03 -9.51 -3.35
CA TYR A 141 3.61 -10.06 -2.06
C TYR A 141 3.01 -11.47 -2.16
N VAL A 142 2.25 -11.74 -3.22
CA VAL A 142 1.50 -12.99 -3.43
C VAL A 142 1.85 -13.71 -4.74
N GLY A 143 2.96 -13.33 -5.40
CA GLY A 143 3.59 -14.11 -6.46
C GLY A 143 2.95 -14.03 -7.84
N ARG A 144 1.77 -13.40 -7.96
CA ARG A 144 1.09 -13.17 -9.24
C ARG A 144 0.39 -11.81 -9.22
N GLY A 145 0.68 -10.98 -10.23
CA GLY A 145 0.05 -9.68 -10.42
C GLY A 145 -1.41 -9.76 -10.86
N LEU A 146 -1.97 -8.60 -11.18
CA LEU A 146 -3.36 -8.45 -11.64
C LEU A 146 -3.43 -8.43 -13.16
N ASN A 147 -4.43 -9.10 -13.73
CA ASN A 147 -4.73 -9.06 -15.16
C ASN A 147 -5.63 -7.87 -15.53
N SER A 148 -5.86 -7.64 -16.83
CA SER A 148 -6.65 -6.51 -17.32
C SER A 148 -8.08 -6.46 -16.77
N ASP A 149 -8.76 -7.60 -16.67
CA ASP A 149 -10.14 -7.65 -16.17
C ASP A 149 -10.22 -7.29 -14.68
N GLN A 150 -9.25 -7.77 -13.90
CA GLN A 150 -9.14 -7.46 -12.48
C GLN A 150 -8.81 -5.98 -12.26
N LEU A 151 -7.89 -5.42 -13.03
CA LEU A 151 -7.54 -3.99 -12.98
C LEU A 151 -8.73 -3.11 -13.37
N ASN A 152 -9.51 -3.50 -14.39
CA ASN A 152 -10.71 -2.78 -14.80
C ASN A 152 -11.76 -2.76 -13.68
N MET A 153 -11.98 -3.87 -12.98
CA MET A 153 -12.91 -3.90 -11.84
C MET A 153 -12.45 -2.99 -10.69
N LEU A 154 -11.15 -2.96 -10.40
CA LEU A 154 -10.60 -2.02 -9.41
C LEU A 154 -10.75 -0.56 -9.84
N ALA A 155 -10.52 -0.27 -11.13
CA ALA A 155 -10.71 1.05 -11.72
C ALA A 155 -12.16 1.52 -11.56
N GLU A 156 -13.13 0.67 -11.94
CA GLU A 156 -14.55 0.92 -11.76
C GLU A 156 -14.85 1.20 -10.29
N LYS A 157 -14.39 0.34 -9.37
CA LYS A 157 -14.62 0.50 -7.93
C LYS A 157 -14.09 1.82 -7.37
N LEU A 158 -12.92 2.29 -7.82
CA LEU A 158 -12.32 3.56 -7.40
C LEU A 158 -13.02 4.79 -8.02
N THR A 159 -13.70 4.60 -9.14
CA THR A 159 -14.23 5.71 -9.96
C THR A 159 -15.72 5.97 -9.79
N VAL A 160 -16.49 5.02 -9.21
CA VAL A 160 -17.97 5.08 -9.05
C VAL A 160 -18.51 6.42 -8.49
N GLN A 161 -17.71 7.18 -7.75
CA GLN A 161 -18.11 8.47 -7.15
C GLN A 161 -17.76 9.73 -7.98
N SER A 162 -17.09 9.60 -9.13
CA SER A 162 -16.59 10.75 -9.91
C SER A 162 -17.02 10.63 -11.36
N ASN A 163 -17.73 11.64 -11.87
CA ASN A 163 -17.80 11.88 -13.31
C ASN A 163 -16.36 11.84 -13.85
N TYR A 164 -16.09 10.85 -14.69
CA TYR A 164 -14.76 10.48 -15.18
C TYR A 164 -14.25 11.54 -16.16
N SER A 165 -13.93 12.75 -15.67
CA SER A 165 -13.42 13.82 -16.52
C SER A 165 -11.90 13.85 -16.60
N ASP A 166 -11.17 13.42 -15.55
CA ASP A 166 -9.72 13.66 -15.50
C ASP A 166 -8.84 12.43 -15.22
N GLY A 167 -9.38 11.25 -14.89
CA GLY A 167 -8.55 10.05 -14.67
C GLY A 167 -7.55 10.12 -13.50
N HIS A 168 -7.70 11.12 -12.62
CA HIS A 168 -6.86 11.35 -11.44
C HIS A 168 -7.57 10.89 -10.15
N LEU A 169 -6.83 10.27 -9.24
CA LEU A 169 -7.28 9.80 -7.93
C LEU A 169 -6.58 10.58 -6.82
N THR A 170 -7.34 10.96 -5.78
CA THR A 170 -6.80 11.64 -4.60
C THR A 170 -6.39 10.64 -3.51
N TRP A 171 -5.44 11.05 -2.65
CA TRP A 171 -5.05 10.27 -1.46
C TRP A 171 -6.23 9.91 -0.58
N ALA A 172 -7.18 10.85 -0.44
CA ALA A 172 -8.38 10.65 0.35
C ALA A 172 -9.22 9.49 -0.18
N LYS A 173 -9.51 9.43 -1.50
CA LYS A 173 -10.25 8.32 -2.10
C LYS A 173 -9.55 6.97 -1.97
N PHE A 174 -8.22 6.96 -2.03
CA PHE A 174 -7.45 5.73 -1.92
C PHE A 174 -7.45 5.15 -0.50
N CYS A 175 -7.23 5.99 0.52
CA CYS A 175 -6.91 5.49 1.87
C CYS A 175 -7.64 6.20 3.05
N LYS A 176 -8.43 7.25 2.83
CA LYS A 176 -9.18 7.94 3.92
C LYS A 176 -10.69 7.80 3.84
N GLU A 177 -11.24 7.93 2.65
CA GLU A 177 -12.68 7.90 2.42
C GLU A 177 -13.19 6.47 2.39
N HIS A 178 -14.33 6.23 3.03
CA HIS A 178 -14.98 4.94 2.96
C HIS A 178 -15.60 4.70 1.58
N LEU A 179 -15.56 3.45 1.14
CA LEU A 179 -16.27 3.03 -0.06
C LEU A 179 -17.79 3.22 0.13
N PRO A 180 -18.55 3.49 -0.95
CA PRO A 180 -20.01 3.68 -0.88
C PRO A 180 -20.71 2.53 -0.13
N GLY A 181 -21.40 2.87 0.96
CA GLY A 181 -22.15 1.91 1.77
C GLY A 181 -21.29 0.87 2.51
N LYS A 182 -19.99 1.13 2.70
CA LYS A 182 -19.06 0.28 3.43
C LYS A 182 -18.40 1.03 4.59
N PRO A 183 -18.02 0.34 5.68
CA PRO A 183 -17.35 0.95 6.83
C PRO A 183 -15.81 0.97 6.70
N PHE A 184 -15.27 0.82 5.49
CA PHE A 184 -13.84 0.70 5.24
C PHE A 184 -13.43 1.42 3.95
N THR A 185 -12.15 1.79 3.86
CA THR A 185 -11.56 2.46 2.68
C THR A 185 -11.20 1.45 1.60
N PHE A 186 -10.88 1.94 0.39
CA PHE A 186 -10.41 1.09 -0.69
C PHE A 186 -9.13 0.33 -0.31
N TRP A 187 -8.14 1.03 0.23
CA TRP A 187 -6.87 0.41 0.59
C TRP A 187 -7.03 -0.66 1.69
N THR A 188 -7.79 -0.39 2.74
CA THR A 188 -8.05 -1.39 3.81
C THR A 188 -8.70 -2.65 3.25
N TRP A 189 -9.61 -2.52 2.29
CA TRP A 189 -10.22 -3.66 1.62
C TRP A 189 -9.23 -4.47 0.77
N LEU A 190 -8.40 -3.77 -0.02
CA LEU A 190 -7.42 -4.41 -0.87
C LEU A 190 -6.30 -5.11 -0.07
N GLU A 191 -5.85 -4.50 1.02
CA GLU A 191 -4.83 -5.08 1.89
C GLU A 191 -5.34 -6.33 2.61
N ALA A 192 -6.59 -6.32 3.09
CA ALA A 192 -7.21 -7.51 3.67
C ALA A 192 -7.32 -8.67 2.67
N ILE A 193 -7.50 -8.38 1.37
CA ILE A 193 -7.47 -9.39 0.31
C ILE A 193 -6.04 -9.93 0.10
N LEU A 194 -5.02 -9.06 0.09
CA LEU A 194 -3.63 -9.49 -0.01
C LEU A 194 -3.25 -10.41 1.16
N ASP A 195 -3.68 -10.07 2.37
CA ASP A 195 -3.46 -10.87 3.57
C ASP A 195 -4.19 -12.23 3.52
N LEU A 196 -5.47 -12.23 3.08
CA LEU A 196 -6.24 -13.45 2.83
C LEU A 196 -5.51 -14.38 1.85
N ILE A 197 -5.09 -13.84 0.70
CA ILE A 197 -4.37 -14.60 -0.31
C ILE A 197 -3.10 -15.19 0.31
N LYS A 198 -2.30 -14.35 0.96
CA LYS A 198 -1.00 -14.74 1.51
C LYS A 198 -1.12 -15.87 2.54
N LYS A 199 -2.11 -15.78 3.42
CA LYS A 199 -2.27 -16.69 4.56
C LYS A 199 -3.02 -17.97 4.24
N HIS A 200 -4.00 -17.92 3.34
CA HIS A 200 -5.00 -18.99 3.23
C HIS A 200 -5.10 -19.64 1.85
N ILE A 201 -4.85 -18.92 0.77
CA ILE A 201 -5.18 -19.39 -0.60
C ILE A 201 -4.08 -19.10 -1.63
N LEU A 202 -2.83 -18.94 -1.17
CA LEU A 202 -1.70 -18.55 -2.00
C LEU A 202 -1.49 -19.48 -3.21
N PRO A 203 -1.52 -20.83 -3.10
CA PRO A 203 -1.36 -21.70 -4.26
C PRO A 203 -2.45 -21.49 -5.32
N LEU A 204 -3.72 -21.36 -4.89
CA LEU A 204 -4.86 -21.15 -5.80
C LEU A 204 -4.76 -19.81 -6.55
N TRP A 205 -4.20 -18.78 -5.88
CA TRP A 205 -3.95 -17.50 -6.52
C TRP A 205 -2.83 -17.58 -7.56
N ILE A 206 -1.70 -18.20 -7.22
CA ILE A 206 -0.54 -18.34 -8.11
C ILE A 206 -0.92 -19.15 -9.36
N ASP A 207 -1.65 -20.25 -9.18
CA ASP A 207 -2.09 -21.13 -10.27
C ASP A 207 -3.20 -20.51 -11.14
N GLY A 208 -3.73 -19.35 -10.75
CA GLY A 208 -4.72 -18.61 -11.52
C GLY A 208 -6.15 -19.15 -11.42
N TYR A 209 -6.45 -19.99 -10.42
CA TYR A 209 -7.79 -20.55 -10.20
C TYR A 209 -8.80 -19.56 -9.62
N ILE A 210 -8.32 -18.42 -9.09
CA ILE A 210 -9.15 -17.37 -8.52
C ILE A 210 -9.31 -16.23 -9.52
N MET A 211 -10.56 -15.97 -9.95
CA MET A 211 -10.87 -14.76 -10.73
C MET A 211 -10.70 -13.50 -9.89
N GLY A 212 -11.12 -13.54 -8.61
CA GLY A 212 -10.79 -12.53 -7.61
C GLY A 212 -11.62 -11.26 -7.75
N PHE A 213 -11.20 -10.33 -8.59
CA PHE A 213 -11.84 -9.02 -8.74
C PHE A 213 -12.88 -9.05 -9.86
N VAL A 214 -14.13 -9.38 -9.49
CA VAL A 214 -15.27 -9.45 -10.42
C VAL A 214 -16.50 -8.84 -9.74
N SER A 215 -17.16 -7.89 -10.39
CA SER A 215 -18.40 -7.27 -9.86
C SER A 215 -19.58 -8.23 -9.91
N LYS A 216 -20.63 -7.95 -9.12
CA LYS A 216 -21.88 -8.75 -9.13
C LYS A 216 -22.59 -8.75 -10.49
N GLU A 217 -22.46 -7.68 -11.24
CA GLU A 217 -23.03 -7.57 -12.58
C GLU A 217 -22.21 -8.43 -13.56
N LYS A 218 -20.88 -8.35 -13.48
CA LYS A 218 -19.97 -9.10 -14.35
C LYS A 218 -20.00 -10.60 -14.06
N GLU A 219 -20.11 -11.02 -12.80
CA GLU A 219 -20.20 -12.45 -12.45
C GLU A 219 -21.44 -13.09 -13.08
N ARG A 220 -22.59 -12.41 -13.02
CA ARG A 220 -23.85 -12.91 -13.60
C ARG A 220 -23.74 -12.99 -15.12
N PHE A 221 -23.14 -11.98 -15.74
CA PHE A 221 -22.89 -11.97 -17.18
C PHE A 221 -22.00 -13.14 -17.62
N LEU A 222 -20.92 -13.43 -16.88
CA LEU A 222 -19.98 -14.51 -17.21
C LEU A 222 -20.60 -15.90 -17.05
N LEU A 223 -21.52 -16.06 -16.10
CA LEU A 223 -22.13 -17.34 -15.74
C LEU A 223 -23.44 -17.64 -16.48
N LYS A 224 -24.17 -16.64 -16.98
CA LYS A 224 -25.53 -16.78 -17.53
C LYS A 224 -25.67 -17.87 -18.59
N ASP A 225 -24.70 -17.97 -19.48
CA ASP A 225 -24.74 -18.90 -20.62
C ASP A 225 -23.81 -20.12 -20.43
N LYS A 226 -23.49 -20.45 -19.17
CA LYS A 226 -22.63 -21.59 -18.81
C LYS A 226 -23.45 -22.81 -18.38
N MET A 227 -22.81 -23.97 -18.39
CA MET A 227 -23.44 -25.21 -17.94
C MET A 227 -23.76 -25.14 -16.44
N PRO A 228 -24.92 -25.66 -15.98
CA PRO A 228 -25.23 -25.77 -14.56
C PRO A 228 -24.08 -26.41 -13.78
N GLY A 229 -23.77 -25.83 -12.61
CA GLY A 229 -22.62 -26.22 -11.79
C GLY A 229 -21.30 -25.51 -12.15
N THR A 230 -21.25 -24.74 -13.24
CA THR A 230 -20.12 -23.83 -13.48
C THR A 230 -20.09 -22.77 -12.39
N PHE A 231 -18.92 -22.54 -11.80
CA PHE A 231 -18.74 -21.57 -10.73
C PHE A 231 -17.50 -20.70 -10.96
N LEU A 232 -17.43 -19.59 -10.23
CA LEU A 232 -16.24 -18.76 -10.13
C LEU A 232 -15.96 -18.39 -8.68
N LEU A 233 -14.67 -18.16 -8.38
CA LEU A 233 -14.19 -17.68 -7.09
C LEU A 233 -13.88 -16.17 -7.19
N ARG A 234 -14.46 -15.38 -6.29
CA ARG A 234 -14.21 -13.94 -6.21
C ARG A 234 -14.08 -13.44 -4.78
N PHE A 235 -13.38 -12.32 -4.62
CA PHE A 235 -13.28 -11.64 -3.34
C PHE A 235 -14.59 -10.94 -2.99
N SER A 236 -14.88 -10.88 -1.71
CA SER A 236 -16.03 -10.18 -1.17
C SER A 236 -15.83 -8.67 -1.30
N GLU A 237 -16.77 -7.99 -1.93
CA GLU A 237 -16.80 -6.52 -1.94
C GLU A 237 -17.42 -5.93 -0.66
N SER A 238 -17.97 -6.79 0.22
CA SER A 238 -18.74 -6.36 1.40
C SER A 238 -18.07 -6.70 2.73
N HIS A 239 -17.14 -7.64 2.74
CA HIS A 239 -16.42 -8.11 3.91
C HIS A 239 -14.92 -7.98 3.65
N LEU A 240 -14.17 -7.49 4.62
CA LEU A 240 -12.71 -7.40 4.54
C LEU A 240 -12.11 -8.80 4.48
N GLY A 241 -11.22 -9.05 3.51
CA GLY A 241 -10.48 -10.31 3.41
C GLY A 241 -11.37 -11.54 3.19
N GLY A 242 -12.60 -11.37 2.70
CA GLY A 242 -13.50 -12.49 2.47
C GLY A 242 -13.42 -13.05 1.04
N ILE A 243 -13.61 -14.36 0.88
CA ILE A 243 -13.76 -15.02 -0.42
C ILE A 243 -15.12 -15.72 -0.52
N THR A 244 -15.73 -15.68 -1.71
CA THR A 244 -16.98 -16.41 -2.00
C THR A 244 -16.89 -17.07 -3.37
N PHE A 245 -17.80 -18.01 -3.62
CA PHE A 245 -18.02 -18.54 -4.95
C PHE A 245 -19.49 -18.38 -5.35
N THR A 246 -19.69 -18.20 -6.64
CA THR A 246 -21.00 -18.12 -7.26
C THR A 246 -21.10 -19.20 -8.33
N TRP A 247 -22.20 -19.95 -8.35
CA TRP A 247 -22.49 -20.93 -9.41
C TRP A 247 -23.82 -20.65 -10.09
N VAL A 248 -23.91 -21.09 -11.34
CA VAL A 248 -25.15 -21.04 -12.13
C VAL A 248 -25.89 -22.36 -12.05
N ASP A 249 -27.21 -22.27 -11.97
CA ASP A 249 -28.12 -23.40 -12.07
C ASP A 249 -29.29 -23.05 -13.00
N HIS A 250 -29.83 -24.05 -13.72
CA HIS A 250 -30.95 -23.86 -14.65
C HIS A 250 -32.16 -24.62 -14.11
N SER A 251 -33.24 -23.88 -13.85
CA SER A 251 -34.51 -24.51 -13.47
C SER A 251 -35.11 -25.30 -14.63
N GLU A 252 -36.02 -26.23 -14.32
CA GLU A 252 -36.78 -27.00 -15.31
C GLU A 252 -37.56 -26.12 -16.29
N ASN A 253 -37.87 -24.87 -15.90
CA ASN A 253 -38.59 -23.89 -16.72
C ASN A 253 -37.67 -23.06 -17.63
N GLY A 254 -36.35 -23.32 -17.60
CA GLY A 254 -35.35 -22.56 -18.37
C GLY A 254 -34.90 -21.25 -17.71
N GLU A 255 -35.38 -20.90 -16.51
CA GLU A 255 -34.86 -19.74 -15.77
C GLU A 255 -33.46 -20.03 -15.23
N VAL A 256 -32.55 -19.08 -15.46
CA VAL A 256 -31.17 -19.10 -14.95
C VAL A 256 -31.15 -18.52 -13.53
N ARG A 257 -30.64 -19.30 -12.57
CA ARG A 257 -30.46 -18.91 -11.17
C ARG A 257 -28.98 -18.82 -10.83
N PHE A 258 -28.64 -17.86 -9.99
CA PHE A 258 -27.29 -17.68 -9.47
C PHE A 258 -27.32 -17.84 -7.96
N HIS A 259 -26.44 -18.69 -7.45
CA HIS A 259 -26.31 -18.93 -6.02
C HIS A 259 -24.91 -18.50 -5.58
N SER A 260 -24.84 -17.78 -4.46
CA SER A 260 -23.58 -17.40 -3.83
C SER A 260 -23.65 -17.76 -2.36
N VAL A 261 -22.54 -18.23 -1.82
CA VAL A 261 -22.41 -18.46 -0.38
C VAL A 261 -22.03 -17.17 0.35
N GLU A 262 -22.33 -17.11 1.65
CA GLU A 262 -21.76 -16.07 2.49
C GLU A 262 -20.23 -16.12 2.42
N PRO A 263 -19.53 -14.96 2.34
CA PRO A 263 -18.08 -14.95 2.30
C PRO A 263 -17.46 -15.61 3.52
N TYR A 264 -16.45 -16.44 3.29
CA TYR A 264 -15.59 -17.03 4.31
C TYR A 264 -14.48 -16.06 4.71
#